data_AF-A0A8S4A6Q9-F1
#
_entry.id   AF-A0A8S4A6Q9-F1
#
_cell.length_a   1.000
_cell.length_b   1.000
_cell.length_c   1.000
_cell.angle_alpha   90.00
_cell.angle_beta   90.00
_cell.angle_gamma   90.00
#
_symmetry.space_group_name_H-M   'P 1'
#
loop_
_entity.id
_entity.type
_entity.pdbx_description
1 polymer ?
#
loop_
_entity_poly.entity_id
_entity_poly.type
_entity_poly.pdbx_seq_one_letter_code
_entity_poly.pdbx_strand_id
1 'polypeptide(L)'
;ISVALQSLTDSVKKITDFYCVPSAGGKDVQTKDSGPFLTQSDLTSFHAAEEKFSCNLTRFTKKQFFEGMANMTGKQEVEHYDLVDVSLPEKESPSGDSRFLDDCQEFSRLQQIFPKSECDHINALIGAAKALSAVNEAKSICSVLKSNQFPTSATEISRLHHIVEQNIEITKAEMSSLQSSVPGLIQELGSLQGTEILTGDYDLKLQRQDYFIKKQDNVVDQLITQRARSEFLVMLYEFESRCHQETHHLLSAARRVLESNLQTWQQRMNDLEDPDLSVKRLERNVVDTRDKSSARLYHLLGDFVDDEQMLYLPKQKIIEKAKQLDHQYSCARASDKTMDEKYLTKISQLESCMVSSMAVLYGGSSTSSGQPSLSPPEIQSVMTELISNIAKLETDLAEIVTDVTNKKTTLKNNLLLNKERELFTFFHTDPGRLQNTINGLADRLTAQNVK
;
A
#
# COMPACT_ATOMS: atom_id res chain seq x y z
N ILE A 1 52.20 22.17 2.87
CA ILE A 1 51.38 23.02 3.78
C ILE A 1 50.33 23.84 3.01
N SER A 2 50.57 24.26 1.75
CA SER A 2 49.62 25.12 0.99
C SER A 2 48.32 24.43 0.52
N VAL A 3 48.34 23.18 0.04
CA VAL A 3 47.17 22.57 -0.64
C VAL A 3 45.98 22.30 0.29
N ALA A 4 46.23 21.81 1.51
CA ALA A 4 45.15 21.48 2.47
C ALA A 4 44.48 22.74 3.04
N LEU A 5 45.26 23.78 3.33
CA LEU A 5 44.74 25.09 3.75
C LEU A 5 43.94 25.75 2.63
N GLN A 6 44.44 25.69 1.39
CA GLN A 6 43.72 26.19 0.22
C GLN A 6 42.38 25.47 0.04
N SER A 7 42.37 24.13 0.15
CA SER A 7 41.14 23.33 0.08
C SER A 7 40.16 23.68 1.19
N LEU A 8 40.63 23.98 2.41
CA LEU A 8 39.76 24.40 3.52
C LEU A 8 39.16 25.79 3.25
N THR A 9 39.98 26.74 2.80
CA THR A 9 39.53 28.09 2.43
C THR A 9 38.51 28.04 1.30
N ASP A 10 38.73 27.20 0.29
CA ASP A 10 37.80 27.03 -0.83
C ASP A 10 36.48 26.38 -0.37
N SER A 11 36.52 25.43 0.55
CA SER A 11 35.31 24.85 1.16
C SER A 11 34.52 25.86 1.99
N VAL A 12 35.19 26.70 2.79
CA VAL A 12 34.53 27.77 3.56
C VAL A 12 33.92 28.82 2.64
N LYS A 13 34.59 29.18 1.55
CA LYS A 13 34.03 30.06 0.51
C LYS A 13 32.77 29.47 -0.09
N LYS A 14 32.78 28.20 -0.50
CA LYS A 14 31.57 27.52 -1.01
C LYS A 14 30.41 27.57 -0.01
N ILE A 15 30.66 27.29 1.28
CA ILE A 15 29.62 27.38 2.32
C ILE A 15 29.11 28.82 2.44
N THR A 16 30.00 29.81 2.39
CA THR A 16 29.61 31.23 2.44
C THR A 16 28.76 31.62 1.24
N ASP A 17 29.13 31.16 0.05
CA ASP A 17 28.39 31.39 -1.20
C ASP A 17 26.98 30.77 -1.16
N PHE A 18 26.79 29.64 -0.45
CA PHE A 18 25.46 29.05 -0.22
C PHE A 18 24.53 29.94 0.61
N TYR A 19 25.07 30.73 1.55
CA TYR A 19 24.29 31.64 2.40
C TYR A 19 24.15 33.05 1.82
N CYS A 20 24.99 33.42 0.86
CA CYS A 20 24.91 34.69 0.15
C CYS A 20 23.77 34.66 -0.88
N VAL A 21 22.84 35.59 -0.76
CA VAL A 21 21.75 35.78 -1.74
C VAL A 21 22.34 36.28 -3.06
N PRO A 22 22.01 35.71 -4.23
CA PRO A 22 22.23 36.40 -5.49
C PRO A 22 21.35 37.64 -5.49
N SER A 23 21.96 38.81 -5.23
CA SER A 23 21.27 40.09 -5.25
C SER A 23 20.55 40.22 -6.59
N ALA A 24 19.23 40.40 -6.53
CA ALA A 24 18.37 40.73 -7.66
C ALA A 24 18.89 42.02 -8.33
N GLY A 25 19.72 41.83 -9.36
CA GLY A 25 20.39 42.90 -10.09
C GLY A 25 20.64 42.49 -11.54
N GLY A 26 19.70 41.77 -12.14
CA GLY A 26 19.74 41.41 -13.55
C GLY A 26 18.32 41.19 -14.03
N LYS A 27 17.80 42.16 -14.78
CA LYS A 27 16.59 41.96 -15.58
C LYS A 27 16.86 40.81 -16.56
N ASP A 28 15.82 40.02 -16.78
CA ASP A 28 15.78 38.88 -17.70
C ASP A 28 16.33 37.57 -17.11
N VAL A 29 15.43 36.76 -16.55
CA VAL A 29 15.02 35.47 -17.12
C VAL A 29 13.94 34.87 -16.22
N GLN A 30 12.84 34.48 -16.85
CA GLN A 30 11.76 33.73 -16.24
C GLN A 30 12.28 32.40 -15.67
N THR A 31 11.83 32.07 -14.47
CA THR A 31 11.82 30.72 -13.86
C THR A 31 13.20 30.09 -13.57
N LYS A 32 13.56 30.10 -12.28
CA LYS A 32 14.56 29.31 -11.54
C LYS A 32 15.70 30.18 -11.04
N ASP A 33 15.54 30.66 -9.81
CA ASP A 33 16.59 30.67 -8.78
C ASP A 33 15.92 31.19 -7.50
N SER A 34 15.04 30.37 -6.91
CA SER A 34 14.86 30.51 -5.48
C SER A 34 16.15 29.99 -4.86
N GLY A 35 16.73 30.74 -3.93
CA GLY A 35 17.89 30.25 -3.20
C GLY A 35 17.61 28.87 -2.57
N PRO A 36 18.66 28.14 -2.14
CA PRO A 36 18.54 26.81 -1.56
C PRO A 36 17.66 26.77 -0.29
N PHE A 37 17.37 27.93 0.29
CA PHE A 37 16.60 28.09 1.52
C PHE A 37 15.19 28.64 1.26
N LEU A 38 14.23 28.19 2.06
CA LEU A 38 12.85 28.68 2.00
C LEU A 38 12.79 30.17 2.39
N THR A 39 13.66 30.61 3.30
CA THR A 39 13.80 32.03 3.65
C THR A 39 14.26 32.92 2.50
N GLN A 40 14.88 32.36 1.47
CA GLN A 40 15.32 33.05 0.25
C GLN A 40 14.32 32.91 -0.91
N SER A 41 13.24 32.14 -0.71
CA SER A 41 12.22 31.91 -1.72
C SER A 41 11.17 33.02 -1.71
N ASP A 42 10.71 33.44 -2.89
CA ASP A 42 9.65 34.42 -3.01
C ASP A 42 8.27 33.78 -2.73
N LEU A 43 7.70 34.11 -1.57
CA LEU A 43 6.38 33.63 -1.11
C LEU A 43 5.24 34.60 -1.43
N THR A 44 5.49 35.71 -2.15
CA THR A 44 4.44 36.67 -2.50
C THR A 44 3.30 36.01 -3.27
N SER A 45 3.61 35.08 -4.18
CA SER A 45 2.62 34.31 -4.93
C SER A 45 1.75 33.41 -4.04
N PHE A 46 2.35 32.79 -3.01
CA PHE A 46 1.65 31.97 -2.04
C PHE A 46 0.70 32.81 -1.18
N HIS A 47 1.20 33.93 -0.63
CA HIS A 47 0.39 34.83 0.19
C HIS A 47 -0.77 35.45 -0.60
N ALA A 48 -0.54 35.83 -1.86
CA ALA A 48 -1.60 36.32 -2.74
C ALA A 48 -2.67 35.26 -3.03
N ALA A 49 -2.27 33.98 -3.17
CA ALA A 49 -3.21 32.87 -3.34
C ALA A 49 -4.04 32.62 -2.08
N GLU A 50 -3.42 32.68 -0.90
CA GLU A 50 -4.11 32.52 0.39
C GLU A 50 -5.07 33.68 0.69
N GLU A 51 -4.68 34.92 0.40
CA GLU A 51 -5.58 36.09 0.54
C GLU A 51 -6.79 35.99 -0.40
N LYS A 52 -6.55 35.59 -1.66
CA LYS A 52 -7.63 35.34 -2.62
C LYS A 52 -8.55 34.21 -2.15
N PHE A 53 -8.00 33.15 -1.55
CA PHE A 53 -8.78 32.06 -0.97
C PHE A 53 -9.67 32.56 0.18
N SER A 54 -9.12 33.31 1.14
CA SER A 54 -9.90 33.90 2.23
C SER A 54 -11.00 34.84 1.74
N CYS A 55 -10.73 35.65 0.72
CA CYS A 55 -11.74 36.51 0.09
C CYS A 55 -12.87 35.69 -0.55
N ASN A 56 -12.53 34.64 -1.30
CA ASN A 56 -13.50 33.74 -1.93
C ASN A 56 -14.34 32.99 -0.89
N LEU A 57 -13.71 32.50 0.18
CA LEU A 57 -14.41 31.82 1.27
C LEU A 57 -15.36 32.77 2.00
N THR A 58 -14.92 34.00 2.29
CA THR A 58 -15.78 35.03 2.89
C THR A 58 -16.97 35.36 2.00
N ARG A 59 -16.76 35.51 0.69
CA ARG A 59 -17.85 35.74 -0.28
C ARG A 59 -18.79 34.54 -0.36
N PHE A 60 -18.27 33.33 -0.34
CA PHE A 60 -19.06 32.09 -0.34
C PHE A 60 -19.93 32.02 0.92
N THR A 61 -19.34 32.19 2.10
CA THR A 61 -20.08 32.25 3.38
C THR A 61 -21.16 33.32 3.33
N LYS A 62 -20.83 34.53 2.84
CA LYS A 62 -21.82 35.59 2.73
C LYS A 62 -23.00 35.22 1.84
N LYS A 63 -22.71 34.64 0.68
CA LYS A 63 -23.72 34.20 -0.29
C LYS A 63 -24.58 33.05 0.25
N GLN A 64 -24.00 32.07 0.96
CA GLN A 64 -24.74 30.91 1.42
C GLN A 64 -25.58 31.18 2.68
N PHE A 65 -25.06 31.97 3.62
CA PHE A 65 -25.70 32.19 4.92
C PHE A 65 -26.52 33.47 5.03
N PHE A 66 -26.30 34.49 4.19
CA PHE A 66 -27.10 35.72 4.23
C PHE A 66 -27.96 35.91 2.97
N GLU A 67 -27.38 35.76 1.77
CA GLU A 67 -28.13 35.96 0.52
C GLU A 67 -28.98 34.74 0.11
N GLY A 68 -28.45 33.52 0.33
CA GLY A 68 -29.15 32.27 0.08
C GLY A 68 -30.35 32.08 1.00
N MET A 69 -30.25 32.56 2.24
CA MET A 69 -31.34 32.61 3.21
C MET A 69 -32.56 33.32 2.66
N ALA A 70 -32.41 34.58 2.23
CA ALA A 70 -33.51 35.40 1.72
C ALA A 70 -34.21 34.83 0.47
N ASN A 71 -33.51 33.99 -0.31
CA ASN A 71 -34.08 33.33 -1.48
C ASN A 71 -34.83 32.03 -1.13
N MET A 72 -34.46 31.34 -0.04
CA MET A 72 -35.12 30.12 0.41
C MET A 72 -36.36 30.39 1.27
N THR A 73 -36.39 31.52 1.98
CA THR A 73 -37.52 31.91 2.85
C THR A 73 -38.49 32.91 2.23
N GLY A 74 -38.24 33.37 1.00
CA GLY A 74 -39.00 34.45 0.41
C GLY A 74 -38.67 35.80 1.08
N LYS A 75 -38.83 36.89 0.32
CA LYS A 75 -38.35 38.23 0.69
C LYS A 75 -38.98 38.84 1.98
N GLN A 76 -39.93 38.16 2.62
CA GLN A 76 -40.62 38.65 3.83
C GLN A 76 -40.06 38.09 5.14
N GLU A 77 -39.04 37.23 5.06
CA GLU A 77 -38.59 36.35 6.13
C GLU A 77 -37.08 36.52 6.38
N VAL A 78 -36.60 37.75 6.55
CA VAL A 78 -35.17 38.01 6.83
C VAL A 78 -34.92 38.22 8.33
N GLU A 79 -35.89 38.77 9.06
CA GLU A 79 -35.75 39.12 10.49
C GLU A 79 -35.91 37.94 11.47
N HIS A 80 -36.37 36.77 11.02
CA HIS A 80 -36.62 35.60 11.88
C HIS A 80 -35.55 34.51 11.81
N TYR A 81 -34.49 34.74 11.04
CA TYR A 81 -33.52 33.69 10.72
C TYR A 81 -32.08 34.15 10.89
N ASP A 82 -31.85 35.10 11.79
CA ASP A 82 -30.52 35.31 12.32
C ASP A 82 -30.08 34.04 13.08
N LEU A 83 -28.82 33.65 12.86
CA LEU A 83 -28.20 32.56 13.61
C LEU A 83 -28.30 32.91 15.09
N VAL A 84 -28.95 32.04 15.88
CA VAL A 84 -29.07 32.18 17.34
C VAL A 84 -27.70 32.49 17.92
N ASP A 85 -27.52 33.72 18.42
CA ASP A 85 -26.29 34.13 19.08
C ASP A 85 -26.29 33.52 20.49
N VAL A 86 -25.62 32.37 20.62
CA VAL A 86 -25.48 31.60 21.87
C VAL A 86 -24.85 32.43 23.00
N SER A 87 -24.30 33.61 22.69
CA SER A 87 -23.66 34.53 23.62
C SER A 87 -24.64 35.34 24.49
N LEU A 88 -25.93 35.47 24.13
CA LEU A 88 -26.89 36.35 24.82
C LEU A 88 -28.30 35.72 24.94
N PRO A 89 -28.56 34.91 25.98
CA PRO A 89 -29.85 34.23 26.17
C PRO A 89 -31.01 35.15 26.60
N GLU A 90 -30.72 36.40 27.00
CA GLU A 90 -31.69 37.27 27.69
C GLU A 90 -32.36 38.32 26.79
N LYS A 91 -31.97 38.44 25.51
CA LYS A 91 -32.56 39.44 24.58
C LYS A 91 -33.69 38.94 23.70
N GLU A 92 -34.09 37.68 23.84
CA GLU A 92 -35.19 37.09 23.07
C GLU A 92 -36.45 36.91 23.94
N SER A 93 -37.05 38.03 24.35
CA SER A 93 -38.50 38.03 24.49
C SER A 93 -39.08 38.00 23.05
N PRO A 94 -40.09 37.17 22.76
CA PRO A 94 -40.54 36.89 21.41
C PRO A 94 -41.27 38.11 20.82
N SER A 95 -40.52 39.04 20.25
CA SER A 95 -41.04 40.14 19.45
C SER A 95 -41.55 39.67 18.07
N GLY A 96 -42.08 38.45 17.99
CA GLY A 96 -42.72 37.81 16.84
C GLY A 96 -44.10 37.21 17.16
N ASP A 97 -44.64 37.44 18.37
CA ASP A 97 -45.84 36.77 18.89
C ASP A 97 -47.10 36.91 18.02
N SER A 98 -47.27 38.01 17.27
CA SER A 98 -48.51 38.21 16.48
C SER A 98 -48.72 37.13 15.43
N ARG A 99 -47.66 36.71 14.70
CA ARG A 99 -47.80 35.75 13.60
C ARG A 99 -47.87 34.31 14.09
N PHE A 100 -47.14 33.96 15.15
CA PHE A 100 -47.28 32.67 15.81
C PHE A 100 -48.70 32.49 16.39
N LEU A 101 -49.26 33.55 16.96
CA LEU A 101 -50.65 33.58 17.40
C LEU A 101 -51.63 33.44 16.23
N ASP A 102 -51.37 34.09 15.10
CA ASP A 102 -52.19 33.96 13.89
C ASP A 102 -52.12 32.52 13.31
N ASP A 103 -50.93 31.90 13.26
CA ASP A 103 -50.74 30.52 12.81
C ASP A 103 -51.40 29.52 13.76
N CYS A 104 -51.33 29.74 15.07
CA CYS A 104 -52.03 28.93 16.06
C CYS A 104 -53.56 29.06 15.94
N GLN A 105 -54.05 30.26 15.59
CA GLN A 105 -55.47 30.50 15.33
C GLN A 105 -55.93 29.82 14.04
N GLU A 106 -55.15 29.93 12.96
CA GLU A 106 -55.43 29.26 11.68
C GLU A 106 -55.38 27.74 11.81
N PHE A 107 -54.43 27.21 12.56
CA PHE A 107 -54.35 25.78 12.88
C PHE A 107 -55.57 25.30 13.66
N SER A 108 -55.98 26.07 14.69
CA SER A 108 -57.21 25.79 15.45
C SER A 108 -58.44 25.84 14.55
N ARG A 109 -58.49 26.78 13.61
CA ARG A 109 -59.56 26.91 12.61
C ARG A 109 -59.62 25.69 11.69
N LEU A 110 -58.48 25.22 11.18
CA LEU A 110 -58.38 24.03 10.33
C LEU A 110 -58.85 22.77 11.07
N GLN A 111 -58.41 22.61 12.32
CA GLN A 111 -58.80 21.48 13.17
C GLN A 111 -60.32 21.44 13.43
N GLN A 112 -60.96 22.60 13.56
CA GLN A 112 -62.41 22.70 13.76
C GLN A 112 -63.22 22.43 12.48
N ILE A 113 -62.69 22.81 11.31
CA ILE A 113 -63.40 22.67 10.03
C ILE A 113 -63.30 21.24 9.50
N PHE A 114 -62.19 20.55 9.73
CA PHE A 114 -61.92 19.22 9.16
C PHE A 114 -63.02 18.18 9.44
N PRO A 115 -63.52 18.00 10.68
CA PRO A 115 -64.55 17.00 10.94
C PRO A 115 -65.83 17.26 10.14
N LYS A 116 -66.17 18.54 9.95
CA LYS A 116 -67.35 18.94 9.19
C LYS A 116 -67.15 18.67 7.70
N SER A 117 -66.00 19.04 7.13
CA SER A 117 -65.72 18.79 5.72
C SER A 117 -65.67 17.30 5.39
N GLU A 118 -65.09 16.48 6.27
CA GLU A 118 -65.06 15.03 6.08
C GLU A 118 -66.44 14.38 6.21
N CYS A 119 -67.27 14.83 7.16
CA CYS A 119 -68.66 14.40 7.24
C CYS A 119 -69.43 14.75 5.96
N ASP A 120 -69.28 15.97 5.45
CA ASP A 120 -69.91 16.41 4.20
C ASP A 120 -69.41 15.59 3.01
N HIS A 121 -68.12 15.27 2.96
CA HIS A 121 -67.52 14.42 1.93
C HIS A 121 -68.09 13.00 1.95
N ILE A 122 -68.15 12.36 3.12
CA ILE A 122 -68.72 11.02 3.29
C ILE A 122 -70.21 11.01 2.93
N ASN A 123 -70.97 12.03 3.36
CA ASN A 123 -72.38 12.16 3.00
C ASN A 123 -72.58 12.34 1.49
N ALA A 124 -71.70 13.08 0.81
CA ALA A 124 -71.73 13.20 -0.64
C ALA A 124 -71.44 11.87 -1.34
N LEU A 125 -70.47 11.09 -0.85
CA LEU A 125 -70.18 9.74 -1.34
C LEU A 125 -71.38 8.79 -1.15
N ILE A 126 -72.02 8.84 0.02
CA ILE A 126 -73.25 8.07 0.30
C ILE A 126 -74.37 8.48 -0.66
N GLY A 127 -74.55 9.78 -0.89
CA GLY A 127 -75.54 10.31 -1.83
C GLY A 127 -75.31 9.82 -3.26
N ALA A 128 -74.05 9.84 -3.73
CA ALA A 128 -73.67 9.33 -5.04
C ALA A 128 -73.91 7.81 -5.16
N ALA A 129 -73.51 7.03 -4.16
CA ALA A 129 -73.75 5.59 -4.13
C ALA A 129 -75.24 5.25 -4.12
N LYS A 130 -76.05 5.99 -3.34
CA LYS A 130 -77.51 5.84 -3.30
C LYS A 130 -78.13 6.11 -4.68
N ALA A 131 -77.71 7.18 -5.36
CA ALA A 131 -78.19 7.49 -6.69
C ALA A 131 -77.82 6.41 -7.71
N LEU A 132 -76.59 5.89 -7.66
CA LEU A 132 -76.12 4.81 -8.53
C LEU A 132 -76.91 3.52 -8.30
N SER A 133 -77.12 3.12 -7.05
CA SER A 133 -77.93 1.95 -6.70
C SER A 133 -79.38 2.11 -7.15
N ALA A 134 -79.99 3.28 -6.98
CA ALA A 134 -81.35 3.55 -7.47
C ALA A 134 -81.45 3.43 -9.00
N VAL A 135 -80.44 3.92 -9.73
CA VAL A 135 -80.37 3.77 -11.20
C VAL A 135 -80.21 2.31 -11.61
N ASN A 136 -79.38 1.54 -10.91
CA ASN A 136 -79.19 0.12 -11.18
C ASN A 136 -80.46 -0.69 -10.88
N GLU A 137 -81.16 -0.39 -9.79
CA GLU A 137 -82.43 -1.00 -9.45
C GLU A 137 -83.50 -0.65 -10.50
N ALA A 138 -83.60 0.61 -10.91
CA ALA A 138 -84.51 1.02 -11.98
C ALA A 138 -84.21 0.30 -13.31
N LYS A 139 -82.92 0.07 -13.64
CA LYS A 139 -82.52 -0.74 -14.79
C LYS A 139 -82.94 -2.20 -14.65
N SER A 140 -82.81 -2.78 -13.45
CA SER A 140 -83.24 -4.14 -13.13
C SER A 140 -84.77 -4.29 -13.27
N ILE A 141 -85.54 -3.35 -12.71
CA ILE A 141 -87.00 -3.32 -12.87
C ILE A 141 -87.37 -3.20 -14.35
N CYS A 142 -86.69 -2.33 -15.11
CA CYS A 142 -86.92 -2.19 -16.54
C CYS A 142 -86.60 -3.47 -17.33
N SER A 143 -85.57 -4.24 -16.96
CA SER A 143 -85.25 -5.51 -17.63
C SER A 143 -86.26 -6.60 -17.31
N VAL A 144 -86.71 -6.69 -16.04
CA VAL A 144 -87.77 -7.61 -15.61
C VAL A 144 -89.08 -7.32 -16.36
N LEU A 145 -89.49 -6.05 -16.43
CA LEU A 145 -90.68 -5.62 -17.18
C LEU A 145 -90.59 -5.99 -18.68
N LYS A 146 -89.41 -5.84 -19.30
CA LYS A 146 -89.19 -6.24 -20.71
C LYS A 146 -89.24 -7.75 -20.92
N SER A 147 -88.89 -8.54 -19.91
CA SER A 147 -88.84 -10.00 -19.96
C SER A 147 -90.17 -10.69 -19.61
N ASN A 148 -91.18 -9.95 -19.12
CA ASN A 148 -92.48 -10.47 -18.65
C ASN A 148 -92.40 -11.58 -17.58
N GLN A 149 -91.31 -11.63 -16.81
CA GLN A 149 -91.11 -12.60 -15.75
C GLN A 149 -91.70 -12.08 -14.43
N PHE A 150 -93.00 -12.31 -14.23
CA PHE A 150 -93.70 -11.92 -13.00
C PHE A 150 -93.97 -13.13 -12.11
N PRO A 151 -93.95 -12.97 -10.77
CA PRO A 151 -94.35 -14.02 -9.85
C PRO A 151 -95.83 -14.40 -10.06
N THR A 152 -96.10 -15.67 -10.35
CA THR A 152 -97.44 -16.13 -10.75
C THR A 152 -98.34 -16.54 -9.57
N SER A 153 -97.81 -16.60 -8.32
CA SER A 153 -98.53 -17.05 -7.13
C SER A 153 -98.46 -16.04 -5.98
N ALA A 154 -99.61 -15.77 -5.35
CA ALA A 154 -99.73 -14.90 -4.18
C ALA A 154 -98.86 -15.35 -2.99
N THR A 155 -98.68 -16.66 -2.82
CA THR A 155 -97.84 -17.22 -1.73
C THR A 155 -96.35 -16.93 -1.93
N GLU A 156 -95.87 -16.93 -3.18
CA GLU A 156 -94.48 -16.60 -3.49
C GLU A 156 -94.20 -15.11 -3.36
N ILE A 157 -95.18 -14.27 -3.70
CA ILE A 157 -95.11 -12.81 -3.48
C ILE A 157 -95.01 -12.52 -1.98
N SER A 158 -95.84 -13.14 -1.14
CA SER A 158 -95.77 -12.96 0.31
C SER A 158 -94.44 -13.43 0.91
N ARG A 159 -93.88 -14.54 0.41
CA ARG A 159 -92.57 -15.05 0.85
C ARG A 159 -91.43 -14.10 0.49
N LEU A 160 -91.42 -13.60 -0.76
CA LEU A 160 -90.42 -12.64 -1.22
C LEU A 160 -90.53 -11.30 -0.47
N HIS A 161 -91.75 -10.82 -0.22
CA HIS A 161 -91.98 -9.61 0.57
C HIS A 161 -91.38 -9.74 1.97
N HIS A 162 -91.64 -10.86 2.64
CA HIS A 162 -91.12 -11.10 3.99
C HIS A 162 -89.59 -11.16 4.03
N ILE A 163 -88.96 -11.80 3.04
CA ILE A 163 -87.49 -11.85 2.91
C ILE A 163 -86.92 -10.44 2.68
N VAL A 164 -87.55 -9.63 1.83
CA VAL A 164 -87.11 -8.25 1.58
C VAL A 164 -87.28 -7.38 2.83
N GLU A 165 -88.39 -7.50 3.56
CA GLU A 165 -88.60 -6.80 4.82
C GLU A 165 -87.53 -7.17 5.86
N GLN A 166 -87.26 -8.46 6.04
CA GLN A 166 -86.24 -8.94 6.96
C GLN A 166 -84.84 -8.41 6.57
N ASN A 167 -84.50 -8.42 5.29
CA ASN A 167 -83.23 -7.88 4.80
C ASN A 167 -83.13 -6.36 5.00
N ILE A 168 -84.23 -5.62 4.82
CA ILE A 168 -84.30 -4.18 5.09
C ILE A 168 -84.08 -3.90 6.57
N GLU A 169 -84.67 -4.69 7.47
CA GLU A 169 -84.48 -4.54 8.93
C GLU A 169 -83.03 -4.79 9.35
N ILE A 170 -82.41 -5.87 8.84
CA ILE A 170 -80.99 -6.17 9.10
C ILE A 170 -80.11 -5.02 8.61
N THR A 171 -80.32 -4.56 7.37
CA THR A 171 -79.53 -3.46 6.78
C THR A 171 -79.72 -2.15 7.55
N LYS A 172 -80.93 -1.85 8.05
CA LYS A 172 -81.20 -0.67 8.89
C LYS A 172 -80.50 -0.75 10.24
N ALA A 173 -80.44 -1.93 10.85
CA ALA A 173 -79.74 -2.14 12.11
C ALA A 173 -78.22 -1.90 11.95
N GLU A 174 -77.62 -2.46 10.89
CA GLU A 174 -76.21 -2.23 10.55
C GLU A 174 -75.92 -0.75 10.24
N MET A 175 -76.79 -0.09 9.47
CA MET A 175 -76.67 1.34 9.14
C MET A 175 -76.70 2.22 10.40
N SER A 176 -77.58 1.90 11.36
CA SER A 176 -77.70 2.66 12.62
C SER A 176 -76.44 2.54 13.48
N SER A 177 -75.81 1.35 13.48
CA SER A 177 -74.52 1.14 14.16
C SER A 177 -73.40 1.97 13.52
N LEU A 178 -73.30 2.01 12.19
CA LEU A 178 -72.28 2.83 11.51
C LEU A 178 -72.54 4.33 11.69
N GLN A 179 -73.80 4.77 11.60
CA GLN A 179 -74.17 6.17 11.70
C GLN A 179 -73.88 6.78 13.08
N SER A 180 -73.85 5.96 14.13
CA SER A 180 -73.46 6.37 15.48
C SER A 180 -71.94 6.38 15.71
N SER A 181 -71.18 5.49 15.06
CA SER A 181 -69.73 5.36 15.26
C SER A 181 -68.89 6.31 14.40
N VAL A 182 -69.29 6.55 13.15
CA VAL A 182 -68.52 7.32 12.16
C VAL A 182 -68.20 8.76 12.61
N PRO A 183 -69.14 9.54 13.20
CA PRO A 183 -68.83 10.91 13.64
C PRO A 183 -67.74 10.97 14.73
N GLY A 184 -67.71 9.99 15.65
CA GLY A 184 -66.68 9.93 16.70
C GLY A 184 -65.29 9.68 16.13
N LEU A 185 -65.17 8.74 15.18
CA LEU A 185 -63.91 8.43 14.50
C LEU A 185 -63.39 9.61 13.66
N ILE A 186 -64.28 10.37 13.01
CA ILE A 186 -63.89 11.57 12.25
C ILE A 186 -63.36 12.67 13.18
N GLN A 187 -63.94 12.80 14.37
CA GLN A 187 -63.46 13.76 15.37
C GLN A 187 -62.08 13.39 15.91
N GLU A 188 -61.83 12.10 16.18
CA GLU A 188 -60.51 11.60 16.55
C GLU A 188 -59.49 11.80 15.42
N LEU A 189 -59.86 11.51 14.17
CA LEU A 189 -59.01 11.75 13.00
C LEU A 189 -58.63 13.23 12.85
N GLY A 190 -59.58 14.15 13.04
CA GLY A 190 -59.31 15.59 13.03
C GLY A 190 -58.39 16.03 14.16
N SER A 191 -58.44 15.38 15.32
CA SER A 191 -57.49 15.63 16.40
C SER A 191 -56.07 15.19 16.05
N LEU A 192 -55.92 14.08 15.30
CA LEU A 192 -54.62 13.55 14.85
C LEU A 192 -54.01 14.33 13.67
N GLN A 193 -54.82 14.91 12.79
CA GLN A 193 -54.33 15.67 11.63
C GLN A 193 -53.42 16.83 12.04
N GLY A 194 -53.67 17.41 13.22
CA GLY A 194 -52.79 18.43 13.79
C GLY A 194 -51.35 17.94 14.00
N THR A 195 -51.18 16.66 14.33
CA THR A 195 -49.86 16.03 14.46
C THR A 195 -49.17 15.95 13.10
N GLU A 196 -49.86 15.59 12.02
CA GLU A 196 -49.24 15.49 10.68
C GLU A 196 -48.77 16.85 10.15
N ILE A 197 -49.57 17.89 10.33
CA ILE A 197 -49.20 19.25 9.93
C ILE A 197 -47.97 19.71 10.73
N LEU A 198 -47.96 19.46 12.02
CA LEU A 198 -46.84 19.81 12.90
C LEU A 198 -45.58 19.02 12.55
N THR A 199 -45.70 17.72 12.26
CA THR A 199 -44.61 16.88 11.77
C THR A 199 -44.04 17.44 10.47
N GLY A 200 -44.88 17.83 9.51
CA GLY A 200 -44.41 18.43 8.26
C GLY A 200 -43.64 19.74 8.45
N ASP A 201 -44.10 20.61 9.36
CA ASP A 201 -43.39 21.86 9.70
C ASP A 201 -42.03 21.58 10.38
N TYR A 202 -41.97 20.64 11.33
CA TYR A 202 -40.72 20.25 11.96
C TYR A 202 -39.76 19.55 11.00
N ASP A 203 -40.25 18.71 10.08
CA ASP A 203 -39.44 18.07 9.06
C ASP A 203 -38.81 19.12 8.13
N LEU A 204 -39.57 20.16 7.76
CA LEU A 204 -39.04 21.28 6.97
C LEU A 204 -37.97 22.05 7.74
N LYS A 205 -38.19 22.32 9.03
CA LYS A 205 -37.20 22.96 9.91
C LYS A 205 -35.93 22.11 10.04
N LEU A 206 -36.07 20.80 10.22
CA LEU A 206 -34.94 19.86 10.32
C LEU A 206 -34.14 19.81 9.02
N GLN A 207 -34.80 19.64 7.86
CA GLN A 207 -34.11 19.64 6.56
C GLN A 207 -33.32 20.93 6.31
N ARG A 208 -33.86 22.06 6.77
CA ARG A 208 -33.17 23.35 6.70
C ARG A 208 -31.96 23.41 7.63
N GLN A 209 -32.08 22.93 8.87
CA GLN A 209 -30.95 22.84 9.79
C GLN A 209 -29.86 21.91 9.26
N ASP A 210 -30.22 20.74 8.74
CA ASP A 210 -29.29 19.80 8.11
C ASP A 210 -28.54 20.43 6.94
N TYR A 211 -29.23 21.24 6.13
CA TYR A 211 -28.59 22.02 5.07
C TYR A 211 -27.55 22.98 5.64
N PHE A 212 -27.85 23.71 6.73
CA PHE A 212 -26.89 24.63 7.34
C PHE A 212 -25.71 23.92 7.96
N ILE A 213 -25.93 22.85 8.72
CA ILE A 213 -24.87 22.05 9.32
C ILE A 213 -23.93 21.57 8.22
N LYS A 214 -24.49 20.97 7.16
CA LYS A 214 -23.69 20.52 6.02
C LYS A 214 -22.90 21.65 5.35
N LYS A 215 -23.46 22.86 5.24
CA LYS A 215 -22.73 24.01 4.67
C LYS A 215 -21.67 24.56 5.64
N GLN A 216 -21.94 24.54 6.94
CA GLN A 216 -20.96 24.92 7.97
C GLN A 216 -19.79 23.94 7.96
N ASP A 217 -20.03 22.64 7.91
CA ASP A 217 -18.99 21.60 7.80
C ASP A 217 -18.08 21.86 6.58
N ASN A 218 -18.68 22.16 5.43
CA ASN A 218 -17.90 22.51 4.23
C ASN A 218 -17.00 23.74 4.45
N VAL A 219 -17.48 24.79 5.15
CA VAL A 219 -16.67 25.97 5.45
C VAL A 219 -15.56 25.63 6.44
N VAL A 220 -15.87 24.83 7.47
CA VAL A 220 -14.90 24.35 8.46
C VAL A 220 -13.79 23.54 7.77
N ASP A 221 -14.12 22.62 6.86
CA ASP A 221 -13.14 21.85 6.10
C ASP A 221 -12.19 22.74 5.29
N GLN A 222 -12.73 23.78 4.65
CA GLN A 222 -11.92 24.76 3.92
C GLN A 222 -11.01 25.57 4.86
N LEU A 223 -11.49 25.97 6.03
CA LEU A 223 -10.69 26.68 7.04
C LEU A 223 -9.59 25.78 7.64
N ILE A 224 -9.89 24.51 7.93
CA ILE A 224 -8.91 23.53 8.38
C ILE A 224 -7.82 23.34 7.32
N THR A 225 -8.22 23.24 6.05
CA THR A 225 -7.27 23.11 4.93
C THR A 225 -6.38 24.34 4.82
N GLN A 226 -6.95 25.54 4.90
CA GLN A 226 -6.18 26.79 4.90
C GLN A 226 -5.19 26.83 6.07
N ARG A 227 -5.66 26.50 7.28
CA ARG A 227 -4.80 26.44 8.47
C ARG A 227 -3.66 25.45 8.30
N ALA A 228 -3.94 24.24 7.79
CA ALA A 228 -2.93 23.22 7.58
C ALA A 228 -1.81 23.69 6.63
N ARG A 229 -2.14 24.44 5.57
CA ARG A 229 -1.14 25.04 4.66
C ARG A 229 -0.25 26.05 5.38
N SER A 230 -0.84 26.93 6.17
CA SER A 230 -0.10 27.93 6.95
C SER A 230 0.81 27.28 8.00
N GLU A 231 0.29 26.30 8.76
CA GLU A 231 1.05 25.55 9.77
C GLU A 231 2.19 24.76 9.11
N PHE A 232 1.97 24.18 7.93
CA PHE A 232 3.01 23.49 7.18
C PHE A 232 4.15 24.45 6.78
N LEU A 233 3.82 25.66 6.32
CA LEU A 233 4.83 26.67 6.00
C LEU A 233 5.64 27.07 7.24
N VAL A 234 4.99 27.26 8.40
CA VAL A 234 5.66 27.53 9.68
C VAL A 234 6.59 26.39 10.07
N MET A 235 6.13 25.15 9.95
CA MET A 235 6.93 23.96 10.26
C MET A 235 8.19 23.87 9.38
N LEU A 236 8.09 24.21 8.09
CA LEU A 236 9.25 24.25 7.20
C LEU A 236 10.26 25.31 7.65
N TYR A 237 9.80 26.48 8.09
CA TYR A 237 10.69 27.51 8.64
C TYR A 237 11.37 27.08 9.93
N GLU A 238 10.64 26.44 10.84
CA GLU A 238 11.21 25.90 12.07
C GLU A 238 12.27 24.83 11.77
N PHE A 239 12.00 23.96 10.81
CA PHE A 239 12.94 22.93 10.38
C PHE A 239 14.22 23.55 9.80
N GLU A 240 14.09 24.51 8.88
CA GLU A 240 15.24 25.25 8.33
C GLU A 240 16.06 25.92 9.43
N SER A 241 15.39 26.57 10.40
CA SER A 241 16.05 27.20 11.55
C SER A 241 16.86 26.20 12.39
N ARG A 242 16.32 25.00 12.65
CA ARG A 242 17.05 23.94 13.35
C ARG A 242 18.29 23.49 12.58
N CYS A 243 18.17 23.26 11.27
CA CYS A 243 19.31 22.90 10.42
C CYS A 243 20.40 23.99 10.42
N HIS A 244 20.01 25.27 10.42
CA HIS A 244 20.94 26.38 10.55
C HIS A 244 21.65 26.41 11.91
N GLN A 245 20.94 26.14 13.00
CA GLN A 245 21.52 26.04 14.35
C GLN A 245 22.55 24.91 14.44
N GLU A 246 22.22 23.72 13.91
CA GLU A 246 23.15 22.58 13.86
C GLU A 246 24.40 22.90 13.05
N THR A 247 24.23 23.50 11.88
CA THR A 247 25.35 23.93 11.02
C THR A 247 26.23 24.95 11.75
N HIS A 248 25.62 25.94 12.42
CA HIS A 248 26.33 26.92 13.23
C HIS A 248 27.10 26.27 14.39
N HIS A 249 26.51 25.27 15.07
CA HIS A 249 27.19 24.52 16.13
C HIS A 249 28.41 23.76 15.59
N LEU A 250 28.28 23.09 14.44
CA LEU A 250 29.38 22.35 13.83
C LEU A 250 30.52 23.28 13.39
N LEU A 251 30.19 24.39 12.72
CA LEU A 251 31.18 25.40 12.32
C LEU A 251 31.88 26.02 13.54
N SER A 252 31.12 26.30 14.61
CA SER A 252 31.68 26.79 15.87
C SER A 252 32.64 25.79 16.52
N ALA A 253 32.30 24.49 16.51
CA ALA A 253 33.16 23.44 17.02
C ALA A 253 34.44 23.31 16.18
N ALA A 254 34.33 23.30 14.85
CA ALA A 254 35.47 23.26 13.94
C ALA A 254 36.42 24.44 14.15
N ARG A 255 35.88 25.65 14.32
CA ARG A 255 36.67 26.85 14.66
C ARG A 255 37.47 26.66 15.95
N ARG A 256 36.86 26.17 17.03
CA ARG A 256 37.55 25.95 18.32
C ARG A 256 38.70 24.94 18.19
N VAL A 257 38.50 23.86 17.43
CA VAL A 257 39.56 22.86 17.18
C VAL A 257 40.72 23.48 16.41
N LEU A 258 40.44 24.28 15.38
CA LEU A 258 41.47 25.00 14.62
C LEU A 258 42.23 26.01 15.49
N GLU A 259 41.53 26.76 16.34
CA GLU A 259 42.14 27.70 17.30
C GLU A 259 43.06 26.98 18.28
N SER A 260 42.63 25.84 18.85
CA SER A 260 43.46 25.03 19.75
C SER A 260 44.70 24.45 19.06
N ASN A 261 44.56 23.96 17.83
CA ASN A 261 45.69 23.48 17.03
C ASN A 261 46.67 24.59 16.71
N LEU A 262 46.19 25.80 16.40
CA LEU A 262 47.01 26.97 16.14
C LEU A 262 47.80 27.38 17.39
N GLN A 263 47.16 27.41 18.56
CA GLN A 263 47.85 27.67 19.84
C GLN A 263 48.92 26.63 20.14
N THR A 264 48.61 25.34 19.93
CA THR A 264 49.58 24.25 20.12
C THR A 264 50.77 24.37 19.16
N TRP A 265 50.51 24.73 17.90
CA TRP A 265 51.56 24.97 16.91
C TRP A 265 52.44 26.16 17.29
N GLN A 266 51.84 27.27 17.73
CA GLN A 266 52.57 28.46 18.22
C GLN A 266 53.46 28.10 19.42
N GLN A 267 52.94 27.32 20.37
CA GLN A 267 53.73 26.86 21.51
C GLN A 267 54.93 26.02 21.07
N ARG A 268 54.73 25.04 20.17
CA ARG A 268 55.84 24.24 19.62
C ARG A 268 56.88 25.09 18.89
N MET A 269 56.44 26.12 18.16
CA MET A 269 57.36 27.02 17.47
C MET A 269 58.20 27.81 18.48
N ASN A 270 57.58 28.32 19.54
CA ASN A 270 58.29 29.00 20.64
C ASN A 270 59.28 28.05 21.34
N ASP A 271 58.91 26.78 21.57
CA ASP A 271 59.79 25.77 22.18
C ASP A 271 60.99 25.45 21.26
N LEU A 272 60.81 25.47 19.94
CA LEU A 272 61.89 25.25 18.95
C LEU A 272 62.78 26.47 18.75
N GLU A 273 62.29 27.67 19.07
CA GLU A 273 63.07 28.92 19.11
C GLU A 273 63.96 29.02 20.37
N ASP A 274 63.93 28.03 21.27
CA ASP A 274 64.80 27.97 22.44
C ASP A 274 66.29 27.95 22.03
N PRO A 275 67.10 28.92 22.49
CA PRO A 275 68.53 29.01 22.15
C PRO A 275 69.36 27.78 22.53
N ASP A 276 68.90 26.93 23.46
CA ASP A 276 69.58 25.69 23.84
C ASP A 276 69.56 24.60 22.74
N LEU A 277 68.68 24.72 21.74
CA LEU A 277 68.58 23.84 20.56
C LEU A 277 69.42 24.32 19.36
N SER A 278 70.22 25.38 19.52
CA SER A 278 71.03 25.97 18.45
C SER A 278 72.05 24.99 17.83
N VAL A 279 72.11 24.96 16.49
CA VAL A 279 73.05 24.17 15.66
C VAL A 279 74.52 24.31 16.11
N LYS A 280 74.90 25.45 16.71
CA LYS A 280 76.26 25.69 17.23
C LYS A 280 76.69 24.73 18.35
N ARG A 281 75.75 24.13 19.09
CA ARG A 281 76.07 23.11 20.11
C ARG A 281 76.30 21.72 19.50
N LEU A 282 75.70 21.45 18.34
CA LEU A 282 75.75 20.17 17.62
C LEU A 282 77.08 19.98 16.85
N GLU A 283 77.79 21.06 16.51
CA GLU A 283 79.08 21.05 15.80
C GLU A 283 80.28 20.54 16.62
N ARG A 284 80.11 20.24 17.92
CA ARG A 284 81.19 19.68 18.75
C ARG A 284 81.62 18.31 18.21
N ASN A 285 82.88 18.12 17.82
CA ASN A 285 83.38 16.85 17.26
C ASN A 285 83.59 15.72 18.30
N VAL A 286 83.53 16.06 19.59
CA VAL A 286 83.71 15.14 20.71
C VAL A 286 82.38 15.01 21.46
N VAL A 287 82.02 13.78 21.81
CA VAL A 287 80.88 13.51 22.69
C VAL A 287 81.25 13.95 24.11
N ASP A 288 80.39 14.75 24.74
CA ASP A 288 80.57 15.20 26.12
C ASP A 288 80.63 13.98 27.07
N THR A 289 81.57 13.95 28.00
CA THR A 289 81.72 12.84 28.96
C THR A 289 80.52 12.70 29.90
N ARG A 290 79.67 13.72 29.99
CA ARG A 290 78.40 13.69 30.74
C ARG A 290 77.27 13.02 29.95
N ASP A 291 77.41 12.85 28.63
CA ASP A 291 76.43 12.21 27.76
C ASP A 291 76.54 10.68 27.85
N LYS A 292 76.00 10.15 28.96
CA LYS A 292 75.91 8.70 29.22
C LYS A 292 75.11 7.97 28.15
N SER A 293 74.18 8.63 27.48
CA SER A 293 73.37 8.06 26.40
C SER A 293 74.21 7.72 25.18
N SER A 294 75.00 8.67 24.69
CA SER A 294 75.88 8.46 23.52
C SER A 294 76.99 7.46 23.82
N ALA A 295 77.54 7.47 25.04
CA ALA A 295 78.50 6.45 25.48
C ALA A 295 77.87 5.05 25.54
N ARG A 296 76.67 4.91 26.14
CA ARG A 296 75.94 3.64 26.18
C ARG A 296 75.57 3.15 24.78
N LEU A 297 75.18 4.05 23.88
CA LEU A 297 74.88 3.71 22.50
C LEU A 297 76.12 3.18 21.79
N TYR A 298 77.28 3.83 21.95
CA TYR A 298 78.54 3.30 21.43
C TYR A 298 78.87 1.89 21.95
N HIS A 299 78.73 1.65 23.26
CA HIS A 299 78.91 0.31 23.83
C HIS A 299 77.87 -0.70 23.34
N LEU A 300 76.63 -0.29 23.06
CA LEU A 300 75.60 -1.18 22.52
C LEU A 300 75.87 -1.56 21.05
N LEU A 301 76.55 -0.68 20.30
CA LEU A 301 76.91 -0.90 18.90
C LEU A 301 78.24 -1.65 18.70
N GLY A 302 79.01 -1.91 19.77
CA GLY A 302 80.31 -2.57 19.69
C GLY A 302 80.41 -3.84 20.56
N ASP A 303 81.31 -4.74 20.19
CA ASP A 303 81.74 -5.82 21.07
C ASP A 303 82.70 -5.26 22.14
N PHE A 304 82.58 -5.71 23.40
CA PHE A 304 83.25 -5.20 24.61
C PHE A 304 84.80 -5.21 24.64
N VAL A 305 85.47 -5.37 23.50
CA VAL A 305 86.82 -5.94 23.46
C VAL A 305 87.96 -4.90 23.52
N ASP A 306 87.71 -3.59 23.53
CA ASP A 306 88.83 -2.63 23.44
C ASP A 306 88.62 -1.28 24.18
N ASP A 307 87.98 -1.30 25.35
CA ASP A 307 87.58 -0.07 26.06
C ASP A 307 88.52 0.41 27.17
N GLU A 308 89.67 -0.23 27.43
CA GLU A 308 90.58 0.20 28.51
C GLU A 308 91.48 1.41 28.17
N GLN A 309 91.45 1.96 26.95
CA GLN A 309 92.38 3.03 26.52
C GLN A 309 91.76 4.32 25.93
N MET A 310 90.44 4.52 25.92
CA MET A 310 89.85 5.75 25.33
C MET A 310 89.52 6.83 26.36
N LEU A 311 90.27 7.94 26.34
CA LEU A 311 90.04 9.13 27.19
C LEU A 311 88.89 10.05 26.73
N TYR A 312 88.48 9.95 25.47
CA TYR A 312 87.33 10.68 24.90
C TYR A 312 86.73 9.89 23.74
N LEU A 313 85.43 10.07 23.48
CA LEU A 313 84.70 9.39 22.41
C LEU A 313 84.48 10.35 21.22
N PRO A 314 85.19 10.19 20.10
CA PRO A 314 84.96 10.97 18.89
C PRO A 314 83.60 10.61 18.29
N LYS A 315 82.80 11.60 17.88
CA LYS A 315 81.50 11.36 17.22
C LYS A 315 81.65 10.49 15.96
N GLN A 316 82.78 10.62 15.26
CA GLN A 316 83.07 9.88 14.03
C GLN A 316 83.11 8.37 14.23
N LYS A 317 83.62 7.88 15.38
CA LYS A 317 83.64 6.44 15.69
C LYS A 317 82.24 5.86 15.93
N ILE A 318 81.36 6.63 16.58
CA ILE A 318 79.95 6.25 16.74
C ILE A 318 79.27 6.16 15.37
N ILE A 319 79.52 7.14 14.50
CA ILE A 319 78.96 7.17 13.15
C ILE A 319 79.48 5.98 12.31
N GLU A 320 80.75 5.64 12.40
CA GLU A 320 81.32 4.47 11.72
C GLU A 320 80.67 3.16 12.18
N LYS A 321 80.49 2.98 13.48
CA LYS A 321 79.79 1.81 14.04
C LYS A 321 78.30 1.78 13.67
N ALA A 322 77.63 2.93 13.66
CA ALA A 322 76.26 3.04 13.19
C ALA A 322 76.13 2.69 11.70
N LYS A 323 77.09 3.11 10.87
CA LYS A 323 77.15 2.72 9.45
C LYS A 323 77.43 1.22 9.28
N GLN A 324 78.28 0.63 10.12
CA GLN A 324 78.52 -0.81 10.12
C GLN A 324 77.23 -1.59 10.45
N LEU A 325 76.48 -1.14 11.46
CA LEU A 325 75.20 -1.73 11.84
C LEU A 325 74.13 -1.53 10.75
N ASP A 326 74.06 -0.35 10.15
CA ASP A 326 73.14 -0.06 9.05
C ASP A 326 73.43 -0.94 7.82
N HIS A 327 74.70 -1.19 7.53
CA HIS A 327 75.11 -2.14 6.51
C HIS A 327 74.67 -3.57 6.86
N GLN A 328 74.91 -4.03 8.10
CA GLN A 328 74.48 -5.35 8.56
C GLN A 328 72.95 -5.50 8.53
N TYR A 329 72.22 -4.48 8.97
CA TYR A 329 70.75 -4.45 8.92
C TYR A 329 70.24 -4.47 7.48
N SER A 330 70.86 -3.69 6.58
CA SER A 330 70.50 -3.68 5.16
C SER A 330 70.75 -5.04 4.50
N CYS A 331 71.87 -5.70 4.82
CA CYS A 331 72.16 -7.06 4.37
C CYS A 331 71.14 -8.08 4.92
N ALA A 332 70.82 -8.01 6.22
CA ALA A 332 69.82 -8.88 6.84
C ALA A 332 68.43 -8.67 6.23
N ARG A 333 68.02 -7.41 6.03
CA ARG A 333 66.74 -7.03 5.40
C ARG A 333 66.67 -7.46 3.94
N ALA A 334 67.78 -7.37 3.20
CA ALA A 334 67.85 -7.89 1.84
C ALA A 334 67.69 -9.41 1.82
N SER A 335 68.36 -10.13 2.74
CA SER A 335 68.18 -11.57 2.92
C SER A 335 66.73 -11.93 3.26
N ASP A 336 66.09 -11.19 4.16
CA ASP A 336 64.70 -11.42 4.58
C ASP A 336 63.72 -11.22 3.41
N LYS A 337 63.89 -10.14 2.63
CA LYS A 337 63.13 -9.94 1.39
C LYS A 337 63.29 -11.10 0.40
N THR A 338 64.51 -11.59 0.19
CA THR A 338 64.71 -12.75 -0.70
C THR A 338 64.09 -14.03 -0.15
N MET A 339 63.95 -14.14 1.17
CA MET A 339 63.28 -15.26 1.82
C MET A 339 61.76 -15.14 1.68
N ASP A 340 61.19 -13.96 1.88
CA ASP A 340 59.77 -13.65 1.65
C ASP A 340 59.37 -13.90 0.19
N GLU A 341 60.19 -13.45 -0.77
CA GLU A 341 59.96 -13.73 -2.19
C GLU A 341 59.98 -15.24 -2.49
N LYS A 342 60.88 -16.00 -1.85
CA LYS A 342 60.90 -17.48 -1.95
C LYS A 342 59.68 -18.14 -1.30
N TYR A 343 59.16 -17.59 -0.20
CA TYR A 343 57.93 -18.10 0.42
C TYR A 343 56.70 -17.77 -0.41
N LEU A 344 56.59 -16.54 -0.91
CA LEU A 344 55.48 -16.12 -1.78
C LEU A 344 55.45 -16.91 -3.08
N THR A 345 56.61 -17.19 -3.69
CA THR A 345 56.69 -18.04 -4.88
C THR A 345 56.30 -19.50 -4.60
N LYS A 346 56.62 -20.03 -3.41
CA LYS A 346 56.11 -21.35 -3.00
C LYS A 346 54.60 -21.35 -2.78
N ILE A 347 54.07 -20.31 -2.14
CA ILE A 347 52.63 -20.15 -1.91
C ILE A 347 51.89 -20.07 -3.25
N SER A 348 52.38 -19.27 -4.21
CA SER A 348 51.75 -19.15 -5.52
C SER A 348 51.79 -20.45 -6.33
N GLN A 349 52.86 -21.24 -6.21
CA GLN A 349 52.92 -22.59 -6.77
C GLN A 349 51.87 -23.52 -6.15
N LEU A 350 51.69 -23.45 -4.83
CA LEU A 350 50.74 -24.27 -4.09
C LEU A 350 49.30 -23.88 -4.43
N GLU A 351 49.02 -22.58 -4.52
CA GLU A 351 47.74 -22.03 -4.96
C GLU A 351 47.42 -22.47 -6.40
N SER A 352 48.38 -22.36 -7.32
CA SER A 352 48.22 -22.84 -8.70
C SER A 352 47.91 -24.34 -8.76
N CYS A 353 48.57 -25.15 -7.94
CA CYS A 353 48.31 -26.59 -7.84
C CYS A 353 46.91 -26.89 -7.28
N MET A 354 46.48 -26.13 -6.27
CA MET A 354 45.15 -26.23 -5.68
C MET A 354 44.05 -25.82 -6.68
N VAL A 355 44.26 -24.72 -7.42
CA VAL A 355 43.36 -24.26 -8.48
C VAL A 355 43.27 -25.31 -9.61
N SER A 356 44.39 -25.90 -10.03
CA SER A 356 44.39 -26.99 -11.01
C SER A 356 43.60 -28.20 -10.51
N SER A 357 43.82 -28.60 -9.25
CA SER A 357 43.09 -29.72 -8.62
C SER A 357 41.60 -29.42 -8.49
N MET A 358 41.23 -28.18 -8.15
CA MET A 358 39.85 -27.70 -8.10
C MET A 358 39.22 -27.69 -9.50
N ALA A 359 39.93 -27.25 -10.53
CA ALA A 359 39.46 -27.28 -11.91
C ALA A 359 39.17 -28.72 -12.39
N VAL A 360 40.01 -29.68 -11.99
CA VAL A 360 39.79 -31.11 -12.27
C VAL A 360 38.58 -31.67 -11.51
N LEU A 361 38.47 -31.39 -10.20
CA LEU A 361 37.39 -31.92 -9.34
C LEU A 361 36.02 -31.34 -9.67
N TYR A 362 35.96 -30.08 -10.11
CA TYR A 362 34.73 -29.37 -10.41
C TYR A 362 34.50 -29.15 -11.92
N GLY A 363 35.34 -29.72 -12.78
CA GLY A 363 35.18 -29.69 -14.25
C GLY A 363 35.01 -28.29 -14.84
N GLY A 364 35.66 -27.27 -14.26
CA GLY A 364 35.52 -25.87 -14.70
C GLY A 364 34.17 -25.20 -14.36
N SER A 365 33.33 -25.79 -13.51
CA SER A 365 32.08 -25.17 -13.06
C SER A 365 32.36 -23.99 -12.13
N SER A 366 31.96 -22.79 -12.55
CA SER A 366 32.24 -21.52 -11.85
C SER A 366 31.34 -21.23 -10.65
N THR A 367 30.65 -22.23 -10.10
CA THR A 367 29.73 -22.04 -8.97
C THR A 367 29.99 -23.09 -7.89
N SER A 368 30.17 -22.62 -6.65
CA SER A 368 30.45 -23.38 -5.42
C SER A 368 29.34 -24.37 -4.98
N SER A 369 28.48 -24.80 -5.91
CA SER A 369 27.31 -25.65 -5.69
C SER A 369 27.30 -26.88 -6.61
N GLY A 370 28.30 -27.07 -7.47
CA GLY A 370 28.46 -28.30 -8.25
C GLY A 370 28.91 -29.45 -7.34
N GLN A 371 28.24 -30.61 -7.42
CA GLN A 371 28.71 -31.81 -6.74
C GLN A 371 30.09 -32.21 -7.29
N PRO A 372 31.08 -32.52 -6.42
CA PRO A 372 32.40 -32.92 -6.88
C PRO A 372 32.29 -34.19 -7.73
N SER A 373 32.85 -34.16 -8.95
CA SER A 373 32.88 -35.36 -9.78
C SER A 373 34.01 -36.25 -9.27
N LEU A 374 33.66 -37.20 -8.42
CA LEU A 374 34.59 -38.15 -7.80
C LEU A 374 35.04 -39.26 -8.78
N SER A 375 34.49 -39.29 -9.99
CA SER A 375 34.83 -40.27 -11.01
C SER A 375 35.61 -39.61 -12.15
N PRO A 376 36.73 -40.20 -12.60
CA PRO A 376 37.45 -39.76 -13.79
C PRO A 376 36.51 -39.58 -14.99
N PRO A 377 36.70 -38.54 -15.83
CA PRO A 377 35.81 -38.23 -16.95
C PRO A 377 35.68 -39.40 -17.93
N GLU A 378 36.70 -40.24 -18.04
CA GLU A 378 36.69 -41.47 -18.85
C GLU A 378 35.61 -42.44 -18.35
N ILE A 379 35.54 -42.67 -17.02
CA ILE A 379 34.56 -43.56 -16.40
C ILE A 379 33.15 -42.98 -16.52
N GLN A 380 33.01 -41.67 -16.40
CA GLN A 380 31.72 -41.01 -16.54
C GLN A 380 31.17 -41.14 -17.98
N SER A 381 32.05 -41.04 -18.99
CA SER A 381 31.66 -41.28 -20.38
C SER A 381 31.25 -42.74 -20.65
N VAL A 382 31.95 -43.70 -20.05
CA VAL A 382 31.62 -45.13 -20.19
C VAL A 382 30.28 -45.43 -19.49
N MET A 383 30.01 -44.81 -18.33
CA MET A 383 28.73 -44.96 -17.65
C MET A 383 27.57 -44.38 -18.46
N THR A 384 27.72 -43.19 -19.06
CA THR A 384 26.64 -42.61 -19.87
C THR A 384 26.39 -43.41 -21.14
N GLU A 385 27.43 -43.96 -21.77
CA GLU A 385 27.31 -44.89 -22.90
C GLU A 385 26.58 -46.17 -22.49
N LEU A 386 26.92 -46.76 -21.32
CA LEU A 386 26.25 -47.95 -20.80
C LEU A 386 24.77 -47.69 -20.52
N ILE A 387 24.42 -46.55 -19.91
CA ILE A 387 23.03 -46.15 -19.66
C ILE A 387 22.26 -46.01 -20.98
N SER A 388 22.88 -45.41 -22.00
CA SER A 388 22.28 -45.29 -23.33
C SER A 388 22.03 -46.66 -23.99
N ASN A 389 22.99 -47.58 -23.86
CA ASN A 389 22.86 -48.94 -24.38
C ASN A 389 21.78 -49.73 -23.63
N ILE A 390 21.64 -49.56 -22.32
CA ILE A 390 20.56 -50.16 -21.53
C ILE A 390 19.20 -49.63 -21.99
N ALA A 391 19.07 -48.31 -22.19
CA ALA A 391 17.82 -47.71 -22.67
C ALA A 391 17.43 -48.22 -24.06
N LYS A 392 18.40 -48.39 -24.97
CA LYS A 392 18.16 -49.01 -26.29
C LYS A 392 17.69 -50.46 -26.17
N LEU A 393 18.31 -51.24 -25.29
CA LEU A 393 17.93 -52.63 -25.09
C LEU A 393 16.50 -52.75 -24.53
N GLU A 394 16.10 -51.82 -23.66
CA GLU A 394 14.74 -51.74 -23.13
C GLU A 394 13.72 -51.41 -24.23
N THR A 395 14.04 -50.48 -25.14
CA THR A 395 13.17 -50.18 -26.29
C THR A 395 13.05 -51.36 -27.25
N ASP A 396 14.14 -52.07 -27.53
CA ASP A 396 14.14 -53.24 -28.41
C ASP A 396 13.31 -54.39 -27.80
N LEU A 397 13.44 -54.60 -26.49
CA LEU A 397 12.62 -55.58 -25.76
C LEU A 397 11.13 -55.22 -25.81
N ALA A 398 10.79 -53.94 -25.63
CA ALA A 398 9.41 -53.49 -25.74
C ALA A 398 8.83 -53.76 -27.15
N GLU A 399 9.61 -53.50 -28.21
CA GLU A 399 9.20 -53.78 -29.58
C GLU A 399 8.94 -55.28 -29.80
N ILE A 400 9.85 -56.15 -29.36
CA ILE A 400 9.67 -57.62 -29.45
C ILE A 400 8.41 -58.06 -28.70
N VAL A 401 8.17 -57.53 -27.50
CA VAL A 401 6.95 -57.84 -26.74
C VAL A 401 5.70 -57.41 -27.51
N THR A 402 5.70 -56.22 -28.12
CA THR A 402 4.56 -55.78 -28.94
C THR A 402 4.33 -56.70 -30.13
N ASP A 403 5.37 -57.09 -30.87
CA ASP A 403 5.25 -58.02 -32.01
C ASP A 403 4.71 -59.40 -31.57
N VAL A 404 5.19 -59.94 -30.45
CA VAL A 404 4.66 -61.20 -29.88
C VAL A 404 3.19 -61.06 -29.49
N THR A 405 2.79 -59.95 -28.89
CA THR A 405 1.38 -59.71 -28.55
C THR A 405 0.50 -59.60 -29.80
N ASN A 406 0.99 -58.96 -30.85
CA ASN A 406 0.30 -58.87 -32.14
C ASN A 406 0.15 -60.24 -32.79
N LYS A 407 1.22 -61.05 -32.86
CA LYS A 407 1.14 -62.44 -33.36
C LYS A 407 0.15 -63.27 -32.55
N LYS A 408 0.12 -63.08 -31.21
CA LYS A 408 -0.84 -63.77 -30.32
C LYS A 408 -2.29 -63.34 -30.59
N THR A 409 -2.57 -62.07 -30.88
CA THR A 409 -3.93 -61.61 -31.24
C THR A 409 -4.34 -62.11 -32.61
N THR A 410 -3.44 -62.09 -33.61
CA THR A 410 -3.70 -62.67 -34.94
C THR A 410 -4.05 -64.16 -34.85
N LEU A 411 -3.30 -64.93 -34.04
CA LEU A 411 -3.59 -66.34 -33.79
C LEU A 411 -4.95 -66.56 -33.12
N LYS A 412 -5.37 -65.69 -32.19
CA LYS A 412 -6.69 -65.79 -31.56
C LYS A 412 -7.83 -65.51 -32.54
N ASN A 413 -7.65 -64.53 -33.43
CA ASN A 413 -8.71 -64.08 -34.34
C ASN A 413 -8.88 -65.01 -35.55
N ASN A 414 -7.85 -65.76 -35.94
CA ASN A 414 -7.90 -66.67 -37.07
C ASN A 414 -7.94 -68.13 -36.60
N LEU A 415 -9.14 -68.72 -36.65
CA LEU A 415 -9.40 -70.11 -36.26
C LEU A 415 -8.52 -71.13 -36.99
N LEU A 416 -8.17 -70.87 -38.26
CA LEU A 416 -7.37 -71.78 -39.07
C LEU A 416 -5.89 -71.74 -38.65
N LEU A 417 -5.33 -70.55 -38.43
CA LEU A 417 -3.96 -70.39 -37.91
C LEU A 417 -3.82 -70.93 -36.48
N ASN A 418 -4.86 -70.81 -35.65
CA ASN A 418 -4.85 -71.43 -34.31
C ASN A 418 -4.83 -72.96 -34.40
N LYS A 419 -5.59 -73.54 -35.34
CA LYS A 419 -5.56 -74.98 -35.60
C LYS A 419 -4.21 -75.45 -36.16
N GLU A 420 -3.62 -74.69 -37.07
CA GLU A 420 -2.26 -74.96 -37.57
C GLU A 420 -1.23 -74.92 -36.43
N ARG A 421 -1.29 -73.92 -35.55
CA ARG A 421 -0.45 -73.85 -34.35
C ARG A 421 -0.68 -75.04 -33.41
N GLU A 422 -1.92 -75.43 -33.16
CA GLU A 422 -2.24 -76.61 -32.33
C GLU A 422 -1.63 -77.88 -32.94
N LEU A 423 -1.75 -78.07 -34.27
CA LEU A 423 -1.13 -79.18 -34.98
C LEU A 423 0.40 -79.13 -34.93
N PHE A 424 0.99 -77.95 -35.11
CA PHE A 424 2.43 -77.74 -34.97
C PHE A 424 2.91 -78.04 -33.54
N THR A 425 2.12 -77.66 -32.53
CA THR A 425 2.41 -77.97 -31.14
C THR A 425 2.31 -79.47 -30.88
N PHE A 426 1.26 -80.15 -31.37
CA PHE A 426 1.09 -81.60 -31.27
C PHE A 426 2.19 -82.36 -32.02
N PHE A 427 2.67 -81.86 -33.16
CA PHE A 427 3.80 -82.46 -33.86
C PHE A 427 5.06 -82.56 -32.98
N HIS A 428 5.33 -81.55 -32.15
CA HIS A 428 6.50 -81.53 -31.27
C HIS A 428 6.25 -82.12 -29.87
N THR A 429 5.00 -82.12 -29.38
CA THR A 429 4.70 -82.52 -27.99
C THR A 429 3.95 -83.85 -27.86
N ASP A 430 3.12 -84.24 -28.83
CA ASP A 430 2.32 -85.47 -28.79
C ASP A 430 1.89 -85.93 -30.21
N PRO A 431 2.75 -86.70 -30.90
CA PRO A 431 2.45 -87.17 -32.25
C PRO A 431 1.27 -88.15 -32.31
N GLY A 432 0.93 -88.84 -31.21
CA GLY A 432 -0.20 -89.76 -31.17
C GLY A 432 -1.54 -89.04 -31.27
N ARG A 433 -1.65 -87.87 -30.62
CA ARG A 433 -2.85 -87.02 -30.69
C ARG A 433 -3.02 -86.36 -32.06
N LEU A 434 -1.91 -86.04 -32.73
CA LEU A 434 -1.90 -85.61 -34.14
C LEU A 434 -2.41 -86.72 -35.06
N GLN A 435 -1.92 -87.95 -34.89
CA GLN A 435 -2.37 -89.09 -35.69
C GLN A 435 -3.87 -89.36 -35.51
N ASN A 436 -4.39 -89.26 -34.28
CA ASN A 436 -5.82 -89.41 -34.00
C ASN A 436 -6.69 -88.29 -34.61
N THR A 437 -6.20 -87.04 -34.63
CA THR A 437 -6.94 -85.93 -35.25
C THR A 437 -6.91 -85.98 -36.78
N ILE A 438 -5.80 -86.44 -37.39
CA ILE A 438 -5.71 -86.69 -38.83
C ILE A 438 -6.57 -87.89 -39.23
N ASN A 439 -6.52 -88.99 -38.49
CA ASN A 439 -7.36 -90.17 -38.74
C ASN A 439 -8.85 -89.82 -38.61
N GLY A 440 -9.26 -89.10 -37.56
CA GLY A 440 -10.63 -88.61 -37.43
C GLY A 440 -11.05 -87.63 -38.55
N LEU A 441 -10.10 -86.88 -39.13
CA LEU A 441 -10.37 -86.06 -40.31
C LEU A 441 -10.57 -86.94 -41.55
N ALA A 442 -9.72 -87.95 -41.74
CA ALA A 442 -9.79 -88.92 -42.83
C ALA A 442 -11.07 -89.77 -42.78
N ASP A 443 -11.51 -90.17 -41.59
CA ASP A 443 -12.75 -90.90 -41.36
C ASP A 443 -13.99 -90.05 -41.70
N ARG A 444 -13.97 -88.74 -41.38
CA ARG A 444 -15.04 -87.82 -41.80
C ARG A 444 -15.06 -87.58 -43.31
N LEU A 445 -13.90 -87.56 -43.95
CA LEU A 445 -13.75 -87.32 -45.40
C LEU A 445 -14.11 -88.57 -46.22
N THR A 446 -13.90 -89.77 -45.68
CA THR A 446 -14.38 -91.04 -46.24
C THR A 446 -15.89 -91.22 -46.00
N ALA A 447 -16.44 -90.79 -44.86
CA ALA A 447 -17.88 -90.75 -44.62
C ALA A 447 -18.65 -89.73 -45.50
N GLN A 448 -17.96 -88.69 -45.99
CA GLN A 448 -18.51 -87.71 -46.94
C GLN A 448 -18.44 -88.17 -48.41
N ASN A 449 -17.66 -89.21 -48.73
CA ASN A 449 -17.48 -89.76 -50.08
C ASN A 449 -18.31 -91.04 -50.36
N VAL A 450 -19.14 -91.50 -49.40
CA VAL A 450 -20.05 -92.66 -49.55
C VAL A 450 -21.53 -92.22 -49.52
N LYS A 451 -21.84 -90.97 -49.86
CA LYS A 451 -23.22 -90.47 -50.00
C LYS A 451 -23.38 -89.53 -51.18
#